data_AF-A0A7I8D3K2-F1
#
_entry.id   AF-A0A7I8D3K2-F1
#
_cell.length_a   1.000
_cell.length_b   1.000
_cell.length_c   1.000
_cell.angle_alpha   90.00
_cell.angle_beta   90.00
_cell.angle_gamma   90.00
#
_symmetry.space_group_name_H-M   'P 1'
#
loop_
_entity.id
_entity.type
_entity.pdbx_description
1 polymer ?
#
loop_
_entity_poly.entity_id
_entity_poly.type
_entity_poly.pdbx_seq_one_letter_code
_entity_poly.pdbx_strand_id
1 'polypeptide(L)'
;MLELLPVTKEDELQKLLQEEQVSSDAQALVAWERGRMLGCITFQVEGETAELLTIRWEDDIGLLDGMVRATAALCYEQGARCIQCRDAAWESRMKMVGFAKKDGVMLAELPEYFQKCKS
;
A
#
# COMPACT_ATOMS: atom_id res chain seq x y z
N MET A 1 -7.46 0.81 18.92
CA MET A 1 -7.97 -0.12 17.91
C MET A 1 -7.55 0.51 16.60
N LEU A 2 -6.68 -0.19 15.90
CA LEU A 2 -6.17 0.24 14.61
C LEU A 2 -7.23 0.00 13.53
N GLU A 3 -7.48 1.01 12.72
CA GLU A 3 -8.39 0.94 11.58
C GLU A 3 -7.59 1.20 10.29
N LEU A 4 -7.74 0.33 9.29
CA LEU A 4 -7.13 0.47 7.97
C LEU A 4 -8.24 0.65 6.96
N LEU A 5 -8.42 1.87 6.45
CA LEU A 5 -9.59 2.21 5.63
C LEU A 5 -9.17 2.90 4.33
N PRO A 6 -9.81 2.56 3.19
CA PRO A 6 -9.66 3.33 1.97
C PRO A 6 -10.28 4.72 2.15
N VAL A 7 -9.65 5.74 1.57
CA VAL A 7 -10.20 7.09 1.54
C VAL A 7 -11.22 7.19 0.40
N THR A 8 -12.50 7.22 0.75
CA THR A 8 -13.61 7.16 -0.21
C THR A 8 -14.27 8.51 -0.48
N LYS A 9 -14.07 9.49 0.40
CA LYS A 9 -14.57 10.85 0.19
C LYS A 9 -13.62 11.61 -0.74
N GLU A 10 -14.18 12.11 -1.82
CA GLU A 10 -13.42 12.77 -2.90
C GLU A 10 -12.56 13.94 -2.39
N ASP A 11 -13.12 14.87 -1.61
CA ASP A 11 -12.38 16.02 -1.08
C ASP A 11 -11.21 15.62 -0.17
N GLU A 12 -11.42 14.62 0.69
CA GLU A 12 -10.39 14.11 1.60
C GLU A 12 -9.28 13.39 0.82
N LEU A 13 -9.66 12.61 -0.20
CA LEU A 13 -8.73 11.93 -1.08
C LEU A 13 -7.89 12.94 -1.88
N GLN A 14 -8.53 13.89 -2.57
CA GLN A 14 -7.81 14.87 -3.40
C GLN A 14 -6.82 15.70 -2.57
N LYS A 15 -7.21 16.10 -1.36
CA LYS A 15 -6.30 16.79 -0.44
C LYS A 15 -5.09 15.91 -0.09
N LEU A 16 -5.31 14.64 0.24
CA LEU A 16 -4.23 13.71 0.59
C LEU A 16 -3.30 13.43 -0.59
N LEU A 17 -3.84 13.21 -1.79
CA LEU A 17 -3.05 12.99 -3.01
C LEU A 17 -2.17 14.21 -3.35
N GLN A 18 -2.70 15.42 -3.12
CA GLN A 18 -1.94 16.66 -3.26
C GLN A 18 -0.81 16.77 -2.23
N GLU A 19 -1.08 16.44 -0.95
CA GLU A 19 -0.08 16.45 0.12
C GLU A 19 1.07 15.45 -0.14
N GLU A 20 0.73 14.26 -0.64
CA GLU A 20 1.69 13.21 -0.99
C GLU A 20 2.32 13.41 -2.40
N GLN A 21 1.96 14.50 -3.12
CA GLN A 21 2.49 14.87 -4.44
C GLN A 21 2.34 13.78 -5.51
N VAL A 22 1.20 13.08 -5.51
CA VAL A 22 0.87 12.03 -6.48
C VAL A 22 -0.27 12.42 -7.42
N SER A 23 -0.52 11.61 -8.45
CA SER A 23 -1.60 11.82 -9.41
C SER A 23 -2.98 11.89 -8.73
N SER A 24 -3.87 12.75 -9.23
CA SER A 24 -5.26 12.89 -8.77
C SER A 24 -6.12 11.64 -8.99
N ASP A 25 -5.68 10.76 -9.88
CA ASP A 25 -6.39 9.51 -10.22
C ASP A 25 -5.96 8.33 -9.33
N ALA A 26 -5.07 8.59 -8.36
CA ALA A 26 -4.64 7.58 -7.41
C ALA A 26 -5.69 7.32 -6.32
N GLN A 27 -5.54 6.18 -5.66
CA GLN A 27 -6.30 5.78 -4.50
C GLN A 27 -5.42 5.87 -3.27
N ALA A 28 -6.03 5.88 -2.08
CA ALA A 28 -5.29 5.90 -0.82
C ALA A 28 -5.92 4.99 0.24
N LEU A 29 -5.06 4.37 1.05
CA LEU A 29 -5.43 3.67 2.28
C LEU A 29 -4.73 4.34 3.46
N VAL A 30 -5.49 4.64 4.50
CA VAL A 30 -5.00 5.33 5.70
C VAL A 30 -5.17 4.45 6.93
N ALA A 31 -4.14 4.46 7.78
CA ALA A 31 -4.16 3.85 9.10
C ALA A 31 -4.52 4.88 10.16
N TRP A 32 -5.59 4.61 10.92
CA TRP A 32 -6.06 5.45 12.01
C TRP A 32 -6.01 4.72 13.34
N GLU A 33 -5.56 5.42 14.39
CA GLU A 33 -5.79 4.98 15.76
C GLU A 33 -6.21 6.17 16.63
N ARG A 34 -7.36 6.04 17.30
CA ARG A 34 -7.87 7.04 18.27
C ARG A 34 -7.94 8.46 17.67
N GLY A 35 -8.32 8.57 16.40
CA GLY A 35 -8.44 9.85 15.68
C GLY A 35 -7.14 10.45 15.17
N ARG A 36 -6.01 9.73 15.27
CA ARG A 36 -4.72 10.12 14.69
C ARG A 36 -4.39 9.24 13.49
N MET A 37 -3.95 9.86 12.40
CA MET A 37 -3.40 9.15 11.25
C MET A 37 -1.99 8.67 11.58
N LEU A 38 -1.78 7.36 11.56
CA LEU A 38 -0.48 6.71 11.80
C LEU A 38 0.27 6.40 10.51
N GLY A 39 -0.42 6.35 9.37
CA GLY A 39 0.21 6.10 8.09
C GLY A 39 -0.74 6.24 6.91
N CYS A 40 -0.17 6.36 5.72
CA CYS A 40 -0.86 6.42 4.44
C CYS A 40 -0.08 5.62 3.39
N ILE A 41 -0.81 4.91 2.53
CA ILE A 41 -0.30 4.37 1.28
C ILE A 41 -1.15 4.93 0.14
N THR A 42 -0.51 5.55 -0.85
CA THR A 42 -1.19 5.86 -2.12
C THR A 42 -0.81 4.85 -3.19
N PHE A 43 -1.78 4.48 -4.02
CA PHE A 43 -1.60 3.42 -5.00
C PHE A 43 -2.50 3.60 -6.23
N GLN A 44 -2.15 2.92 -7.31
CA GLN A 44 -2.94 2.83 -8.52
C GLN A 44 -3.05 1.38 -8.98
N VAL A 45 -4.14 1.05 -9.67
CA VAL A 45 -4.37 -0.28 -10.27
C VAL A 45 -4.55 -0.10 -11.77
N GLU A 46 -3.66 -0.72 -12.54
CA GLU A 46 -3.67 -0.69 -14.00
C GLU A 46 -3.69 -2.13 -14.54
N GLY A 47 -4.87 -2.58 -14.96
CA GLY A 47 -5.08 -3.96 -15.40
C GLY A 47 -4.76 -4.96 -14.28
N GLU A 48 -3.80 -5.84 -14.51
CA GLU A 48 -3.38 -6.86 -13.52
C GLU A 48 -2.24 -6.40 -12.60
N THR A 49 -1.77 -5.14 -12.71
CA THR A 49 -0.66 -4.62 -11.89
C THR A 49 -1.14 -3.48 -11.02
N ALA A 50 -0.78 -3.51 -9.75
CA ALA A 50 -0.93 -2.38 -8.84
C ALA A 50 0.43 -1.76 -8.52
N GLU A 51 0.51 -0.43 -8.47
CA GLU A 51 1.72 0.31 -8.11
C GLU A 51 1.48 1.12 -6.83
N LEU A 52 2.34 0.91 -5.83
CA LEU A 52 2.42 1.75 -4.65
C LEU A 52 3.25 2.99 -5.00
N LEU A 53 2.63 4.16 -4.86
CA LEU A 53 3.20 5.44 -5.25
C LEU A 53 3.91 6.12 -4.08
N THR A 54 3.27 6.13 -2.90
CA THR A 54 3.87 6.65 -1.66
C THR A 54 3.51 5.75 -0.48
N ILE A 55 4.42 5.70 0.49
CA ILE A 55 4.24 4.96 1.75
C ILE A 55 4.79 5.82 2.88
N ARG A 56 3.92 6.20 3.82
CA ARG A 56 4.27 6.94 5.04
C ARG A 56 3.71 6.20 6.25
N TRP A 57 4.52 5.97 7.27
CA TRP A 57 4.10 5.30 8.51
C TRP A 57 5.00 5.67 9.69
N GLU A 58 4.56 5.40 10.92
CA GLU A 58 5.31 5.67 12.16
C GLU A 58 6.42 4.64 12.48
N ASP A 59 7.28 4.31 11.51
CA ASP A 59 8.43 3.36 11.59
C ASP A 59 8.18 2.03 12.35
N ASP A 60 6.91 1.61 12.46
CA ASP A 60 6.49 0.34 13.02
C ASP A 60 6.28 -0.67 11.89
N ILE A 61 7.05 -1.77 11.91
CA ILE A 61 7.00 -2.79 10.85
C ILE A 61 5.67 -3.56 10.86
N GLY A 62 5.02 -3.74 12.01
CA GLY A 62 3.72 -4.38 12.09
C GLY A 62 2.62 -3.52 11.46
N LEU A 63 2.69 -2.20 11.67
CA LEU A 63 1.83 -1.22 11.00
C LEU A 63 2.05 -1.26 9.49
N LEU A 64 3.31 -1.22 9.03
CA LEU A 64 3.63 -1.30 7.62
C LEU A 64 3.10 -2.60 6.99
N ASP A 65 3.34 -3.76 7.61
CA ASP A 65 2.84 -5.06 7.14
C ASP A 65 1.32 -5.06 7.02
N GLY A 66 0.61 -4.58 8.06
CA GLY A 66 -0.85 -4.46 8.05
C GLY A 66 -1.37 -3.56 6.92
N MET A 67 -0.77 -2.38 6.76
CA MET A 67 -1.14 -1.43 5.70
C MET A 67 -0.90 -1.98 4.30
N VAL A 68 0.25 -2.61 4.07
CA VAL A 68 0.60 -3.21 2.78
C VAL A 68 -0.33 -4.37 2.46
N ARG A 69 -0.67 -5.21 3.43
CA ARG A 69 -1.65 -6.30 3.26
C ARG A 69 -3.05 -5.78 2.93
N ALA A 70 -3.52 -4.78 3.65
CA ALA A 70 -4.83 -4.18 3.40
C ALA A 70 -4.88 -3.55 2.00
N THR A 71 -3.82 -2.84 1.60
CA THR A 71 -3.70 -2.26 0.25
C THR A 71 -3.66 -3.35 -0.83
N ALA A 72 -2.85 -4.40 -0.61
CA ALA A 72 -2.77 -5.55 -1.50
C ALA A 72 -4.13 -6.24 -1.68
N ALA A 73 -4.94 -6.35 -0.62
CA ALA A 73 -6.29 -6.93 -0.70
C ALA A 73 -7.22 -6.07 -1.56
N LEU A 74 -7.22 -4.75 -1.36
CA LEU A 74 -7.99 -3.82 -2.19
C LEU A 74 -7.57 -3.90 -3.67
N CYS A 75 -6.28 -3.94 -3.96
CA CYS A 75 -5.77 -4.09 -5.32
C CYS A 75 -6.23 -5.43 -5.95
N TYR A 76 -6.18 -6.52 -5.17
CA TYR A 76 -6.60 -7.83 -5.63
C TYR A 76 -8.10 -7.88 -5.97
N GLU A 77 -8.93 -7.25 -5.13
CA GLU A 77 -10.38 -7.12 -5.38
C GLU A 77 -10.68 -6.32 -6.66
N GLN A 78 -9.78 -5.40 -7.05
CA GLN A 78 -9.85 -4.62 -8.29
C GLN A 78 -9.27 -5.36 -9.51
N GLY A 79 -8.81 -6.60 -9.35
CA GLY A 79 -8.30 -7.43 -10.44
C GLY A 79 -6.78 -7.47 -10.56
N ALA A 80 -6.04 -6.78 -9.69
CA ALA A 80 -4.59 -6.90 -9.67
C ALA A 80 -4.14 -8.33 -9.34
N ARG A 81 -3.08 -8.78 -9.98
CA ARG A 81 -2.38 -10.06 -9.72
C ARG A 81 -1.00 -9.84 -9.12
N CYS A 82 -0.41 -8.68 -9.34
CA CYS A 82 0.81 -8.28 -8.68
C CYS A 82 0.70 -6.85 -8.12
N ILE A 83 1.51 -6.58 -7.10
CA ILE A 83 1.69 -5.25 -6.52
C ILE A 83 3.17 -4.92 -6.50
N GLN A 84 3.53 -3.70 -6.90
CA GLN A 84 4.91 -3.27 -7.02
C GLN A 84 5.18 -1.91 -6.38
N CYS A 85 6.44 -1.62 -6.06
CA CYS A 85 6.91 -0.28 -5.74
C CYS A 85 8.33 -0.07 -6.27
N ARG A 86 8.67 1.18 -6.62
CA ARG A 86 9.95 1.54 -7.26
C ARG A 86 10.92 2.29 -6.36
N ASP A 87 10.47 2.78 -5.21
CA ASP A 87 11.33 3.57 -4.31
C ASP A 87 12.35 2.70 -3.59
N ALA A 88 13.63 2.97 -3.85
CA ALA A 88 14.76 2.29 -3.21
C ALA A 88 14.82 2.54 -1.69
N ALA A 89 14.26 3.64 -1.20
CA ALA A 89 14.21 3.95 0.24
C ALA A 89 13.43 2.90 1.03
N TRP A 90 12.45 2.25 0.40
CA TRP A 90 11.62 1.24 1.04
C TRP A 90 12.14 -0.18 0.85
N GLU A 91 13.15 -0.42 0.00
CA GLU A 91 13.59 -1.76 -0.38
C GLU A 91 13.80 -2.70 0.82
N SER A 92 14.51 -2.25 1.86
CA SER A 92 14.76 -3.07 3.05
C SER A 92 13.49 -3.40 3.83
N ARG A 93 12.56 -2.45 3.94
CA ARG A 93 11.28 -2.63 4.66
C ARG A 93 10.31 -3.47 3.85
N MET A 94 10.25 -3.27 2.53
CA MET A 94 9.42 -4.04 1.62
C MET A 94 9.82 -5.53 1.59
N LYS A 95 11.12 -5.83 1.70
CA LYS A 95 11.59 -7.21 1.89
C LYS A 95 11.04 -7.84 3.17
N MET A 96 10.96 -7.09 4.27
CA MET A 96 10.46 -7.59 5.55
C MET A 96 8.96 -7.91 5.50
N VAL A 97 8.18 -7.16 4.70
CA VAL A 97 6.74 -7.39 4.53
C VAL A 97 6.42 -8.32 3.34
N GLY A 98 7.42 -9.02 2.81
CA GLY A 98 7.23 -10.13 1.87
C GLY A 98 7.38 -9.81 0.39
N PHE A 99 7.89 -8.64 0.01
CA PHE A 99 8.18 -8.30 -1.38
C PHE A 99 9.56 -8.84 -1.78
N ALA A 100 9.70 -9.24 -3.04
CA ALA A 100 10.96 -9.64 -3.65
C ALA A 100 11.45 -8.56 -4.63
N LYS A 101 12.77 -8.39 -4.74
CA LYS A 101 13.35 -7.51 -5.76
C LYS A 101 13.46 -8.26 -7.08
N LYS A 102 12.87 -7.71 -8.15
CA LYS A 102 12.91 -8.25 -9.51
C LYS A 102 13.06 -7.10 -10.49
N ASP A 103 14.04 -7.16 -11.39
CA ASP A 103 14.27 -6.15 -12.44
C ASP A 103 14.30 -4.69 -11.96
N GLY A 104 14.84 -4.46 -10.76
CA GLY A 104 14.95 -3.11 -10.18
C GLY A 104 13.70 -2.60 -9.47
N VAL A 105 12.62 -3.38 -9.43
CA VAL A 105 11.40 -3.07 -8.68
C VAL A 105 11.20 -4.05 -7.52
N MET A 106 10.52 -3.60 -6.47
CA MET A 106 10.02 -4.49 -5.42
C MET A 106 8.64 -4.97 -5.83
N LEU A 107 8.40 -6.28 -5.81
CA LEU A 107 7.19 -6.92 -6.33
C LEU A 107 6.70 -7.99 -5.36
N ALA A 108 5.38 -8.11 -5.22
CA ALA A 108 4.72 -9.27 -4.64
C ALA A 108 3.61 -9.77 -5.59
N GLU A 109 3.59 -11.09 -5.84
CA GLU A 109 2.49 -11.74 -6.55
C GLU A 109 1.36 -12.02 -5.55
N LEU A 110 0.20 -11.40 -5.74
CA LEU A 110 -0.87 -11.33 -4.75
C LEU A 110 -1.43 -12.72 -4.37
N PRO A 111 -1.66 -13.66 -5.31
CA PRO A 111 -2.11 -15.01 -4.94
C PRO A 111 -1.15 -15.73 -3.99
N GLU A 112 0.17 -15.64 -4.21
CA GLU A 112 1.18 -16.26 -3.35
C GLU A 112 1.36 -15.49 -2.04
N TYR A 113 1.27 -14.16 -2.13
CA TYR A 113 1.40 -13.24 -1.01
C TYR A 113 0.39 -13.56 0.11
N PHE A 114 -0.86 -13.86 -0.27
CA PHE A 114 -1.90 -14.26 0.69
C PHE A 114 -1.82 -15.72 1.14
N GLN A 115 -1.18 -16.61 0.38
CA GLN A 115 -0.99 -18.01 0.79
C GLN A 115 0.02 -18.14 1.93
N LYS A 116 1.03 -17.28 1.97
CA LYS A 116 2.04 -17.24 3.05
C LYS A 116 1.48 -16.79 4.40
N CYS A 117 0.20 -16.40 4.48
CA CYS A 117 -0.48 -15.97 5.70
C CYS A 117 -1.17 -17.10 6.48
N LYS A 118 -1.09 -18.35 6.02
CA LYS A 118 -1.76 -19.50 6.66
C LYS A 118 -0.84 -20.34 7.57
N SER A 119 0.39 -19.91 7.81
CA SER A 119 1.37 -20.60 8.67
C SER A 119 1.57 -19.91 10.00
#